data_AF-A0A231HBK3-F1
#
_entry.id   AF-A0A231HBK3-F1
#
_cell.length_a   1.000
_cell.length_b   1.000
_cell.length_c   1.000
_cell.angle_alpha   90.00
_cell.angle_beta   90.00
_cell.angle_gamma   90.00
#
_symmetry.space_group_name_H-M   'P 1'
#
loop_
_entity.id
_entity.type
_entity.pdbx_description
1 polymer ?
#
loop_
_entity_poly.entity_id
_entity_poly.type
_entity_poly.pdbx_seq_one_letter_code
_entity_poly.pdbx_strand_id
1 'polypeptide(L)'
;MARIGHSQLDELSPRAAAAAVRSRLDATDVRAFARSSPARLIALGLLLLGLCLIAGAVTSGEVGHRQHALDYLLDEAEPDANSAQHLYTSLSVADAAAGTAFISGGLEPKPVRDRYDQAVGEAAAELVAQSDNAGTPGSVTPDADTRLRTGVATELPVYTGLIETARANNREGHPVGAAYLSEASNLMQTTMLPTAQELQEHRSAAIAATQRQHVRPPWAAIVLPILTLAALVAAQFYLARRWHRVLNPGLLVASGILLILLAWTVIAGSFSAVATTSGRDDGAVPGAQLTESRILAQQARAAETLKLVRRDVSGDYDHTYDTATARLDDLLTHYPGGAPGAGDVRNAHAALGRWRSAHQRMNDALGRGDFPAATAVAIGADPAQASAAVDTLDSALAAGMGETRNTLRGEISDAARSLDFLAPGALTLAALAAVFVVAGLWPRLREYR
;
A
#
# COMPACT_ATOMS: atom_id res chain seq x y z
N MET A 1 -10.46 73.05 67.72
CA MET A 1 -9.14 72.49 68.09
C MET A 1 -9.15 71.00 67.79
N ALA A 2 -8.20 70.54 66.97
CA ALA A 2 -7.66 69.17 66.75
C ALA A 2 -8.66 68.02 66.47
N ARG A 3 -8.71 67.43 65.26
CA ARG A 3 -7.76 66.53 64.54
C ARG A 3 -7.73 65.05 65.00
N ILE A 4 -8.25 64.21 64.09
CA ILE A 4 -7.67 62.99 63.49
C ILE A 4 -7.57 61.71 64.34
N GLY A 5 -8.21 60.67 63.78
CA GLY A 5 -7.81 59.26 63.88
C GLY A 5 -8.39 58.48 62.70
N HIS A 6 -7.70 58.51 61.55
CA HIS A 6 -7.86 57.56 60.44
C HIS A 6 -7.07 56.27 60.74
N SER A 7 -7.46 55.17 60.07
CA SER A 7 -6.86 53.81 59.92
C SER A 7 -7.70 52.73 60.61
N GLN A 8 -7.99 51.54 60.05
CA GLN A 8 -7.59 50.81 58.83
C GLN A 8 -8.61 49.65 58.68
N LEU A 9 -9.22 49.43 57.51
CA LEU A 9 -9.02 48.27 56.62
C LEU A 9 -8.38 47.00 57.23
N ASP A 10 -8.88 45.86 56.74
CA ASP A 10 -8.27 44.52 56.76
C ASP A 10 -8.33 43.69 58.05
N GLU A 11 -9.19 42.66 58.01
CA GLU A 11 -8.79 41.24 58.09
C GLU A 11 -10.05 40.35 58.17
N LEU A 12 -10.87 40.33 57.12
CA LEU A 12 -11.57 39.07 56.82
C LEU A 12 -10.50 38.12 56.32
N SER A 13 -9.91 37.38 57.26
CA SER A 13 -8.88 36.39 56.98
C SER A 13 -9.25 35.58 55.73
N PRO A 14 -8.28 35.17 54.89
CA PRO A 14 -8.55 34.26 53.77
C PRO A 14 -9.24 32.97 54.23
N ARG A 15 -9.16 32.63 55.53
CA ARG A 15 -9.93 31.56 56.17
C ARG A 15 -11.41 31.89 56.35
N ALA A 16 -11.80 33.12 56.65
CA ALA A 16 -13.20 33.54 56.73
C ALA A 16 -13.87 33.63 55.35
N ALA A 17 -13.15 34.12 54.34
CA ALA A 17 -13.61 34.10 52.95
C ALA A 17 -13.70 32.66 52.41
N ALA A 18 -12.69 31.81 52.69
CA ALA A 18 -12.74 30.39 52.34
C ALA A 18 -13.84 29.63 53.11
N ALA A 19 -14.12 29.99 54.36
CA ALA A 19 -15.21 29.40 55.15
C ALA A 19 -16.59 29.81 54.62
N ALA A 20 -16.76 31.06 54.16
CA ALA A 20 -17.99 31.54 53.54
C ALA A 20 -18.24 30.95 52.13
N VAL A 21 -17.17 30.65 51.38
CA VAL A 21 -17.26 29.90 50.11
C VAL A 21 -17.54 28.42 50.37
N ARG A 22 -17.00 27.85 51.46
CA ARG A 22 -17.19 26.46 51.86
C ARG A 22 -18.57 26.20 52.49
N SER A 23 -19.18 27.17 53.17
CA SER A 23 -20.56 27.08 53.68
C SER A 23 -21.62 27.29 52.59
N ARG A 24 -21.29 28.00 51.50
CA ARG A 24 -22.12 28.02 50.27
C ARG A 24 -21.99 26.77 49.41
N LEU A 25 -21.03 25.90 49.72
CA LEU A 25 -20.80 24.59 49.12
C LEU A 25 -20.92 23.51 50.20
N ASP A 26 -21.89 23.65 51.11
CA ASP A 26 -22.17 22.63 52.11
C ASP A 26 -22.42 21.30 51.38
N ALA A 27 -21.56 20.31 51.64
CA ALA A 27 -21.61 19.01 50.98
C ALA A 27 -22.97 18.30 51.16
N THR A 28 -23.74 18.71 52.17
CA THR A 28 -25.14 18.37 52.43
C THR A 28 -26.11 18.99 51.42
N ASP A 29 -25.95 20.26 51.04
CA ASP A 29 -26.76 20.92 50.00
C ASP A 29 -26.41 20.39 48.60
N VAL A 30 -25.14 20.08 48.34
CA VAL A 30 -24.74 19.43 47.08
C VAL A 30 -25.32 18.01 46.99
N ARG A 31 -25.39 17.25 48.10
CA ARG A 31 -26.02 15.92 48.16
C ARG A 31 -27.55 15.96 48.12
N ALA A 32 -28.18 16.97 48.73
CA ALA A 32 -29.63 17.17 48.69
C ALA A 32 -30.08 17.65 47.30
N PHE A 33 -29.33 18.58 46.69
CA PHE A 33 -29.50 18.99 45.31
C PHE A 33 -29.29 17.80 44.36
N ALA A 34 -28.26 16.97 44.54
CA ALA A 34 -28.05 15.75 43.76
C ALA A 34 -29.23 14.74 43.83
N ARG A 35 -30.06 14.78 44.88
CA ARG A 35 -31.29 13.97 45.00
C ARG A 35 -32.53 14.65 44.41
N SER A 36 -32.46 15.92 44.05
CA SER A 36 -33.57 16.72 43.52
C SER A 36 -33.84 16.47 42.01
N SER A 37 -35.08 16.71 41.57
CA SER A 37 -35.49 16.61 40.16
C SER A 37 -34.66 17.48 39.19
N PRO A 38 -34.23 18.73 39.55
CA PRO A 38 -33.37 19.56 38.71
C PRO A 38 -31.96 18.97 38.48
N ALA A 39 -31.32 18.43 39.52
CA ALA A 39 -29.96 17.88 39.37
C ALA A 39 -29.92 16.65 38.46
N ARG A 40 -30.98 15.83 38.47
CA ARG A 40 -31.11 14.70 37.53
C ARG A 40 -31.21 15.16 36.07
N LEU A 41 -31.86 16.30 35.80
CA LEU A 41 -31.92 16.88 34.45
C LEU A 41 -30.57 17.45 34.01
N ILE A 42 -29.83 18.10 34.91
CA ILE A 42 -28.47 18.60 34.64
C ILE A 42 -27.52 17.42 34.39
N ALA A 43 -27.57 16.39 35.23
CA ALA A 43 -26.75 15.19 35.07
C ALA A 43 -27.04 14.46 33.75
N LEU A 44 -28.32 14.31 33.39
CA LEU A 44 -28.73 13.73 32.10
C LEU A 44 -28.22 14.58 30.92
N GLY A 45 -28.31 15.90 31.01
CA GLY A 45 -27.80 16.81 29.98
C GLY A 45 -26.29 16.73 29.79
N LEU A 46 -25.53 16.73 30.89
CA LEU A 46 -24.07 16.56 30.86
C LEU A 46 -23.67 15.19 30.32
N LEU A 47 -24.40 14.13 30.68
CA LEU A 47 -24.18 12.78 30.18
C LEU A 47 -24.41 12.71 28.65
N LEU A 48 -25.52 13.25 28.15
CA LEU A 48 -25.82 13.27 26.71
C LEU A 48 -24.83 14.13 25.93
N LEU A 49 -24.43 15.28 26.48
CA LEU A 49 -23.39 16.13 25.91
C LEU A 49 -22.06 15.38 25.81
N GLY A 50 -21.64 14.71 26.89
CA GLY A 50 -20.44 13.89 26.92
C GLY A 50 -20.50 12.77 25.90
N LEU A 51 -21.61 12.03 25.82
CA LEU A 51 -21.82 10.97 24.83
C LEU A 51 -21.73 11.48 23.38
N CYS A 52 -22.28 12.66 23.07
CA CYS A 52 -22.17 13.25 21.73
C CYS A 52 -20.71 13.57 21.40
N LEU A 53 -19.99 14.23 22.31
CA LEU A 53 -18.59 14.63 22.09
C LEU A 53 -17.66 13.41 21.99
N ILE A 54 -17.82 12.41 22.86
CA ILE A 54 -17.02 11.17 22.82
C ILE A 54 -17.32 10.41 21.52
N ALA A 55 -18.60 10.31 21.12
CA ALA A 55 -18.97 9.68 19.84
C ALA A 55 -18.31 10.37 18.64
N GLY A 56 -18.34 11.69 18.58
CA GLY A 56 -17.65 12.47 17.54
C GLY A 56 -16.14 12.29 17.55
N ALA A 57 -15.51 12.37 18.72
CA ALA A 57 -14.06 12.25 18.86
C ALA A 57 -13.55 10.86 18.47
N VAL A 58 -14.22 9.79 18.92
CA VAL A 58 -13.88 8.42 18.56
C VAL A 58 -14.10 8.19 17.07
N THR A 59 -15.22 8.64 16.51
CA THR A 59 -15.51 8.51 15.08
C THR A 59 -14.45 9.24 14.24
N SER A 60 -14.10 10.47 14.61
CA SER A 60 -13.06 11.26 13.93
C SER A 60 -11.69 10.61 14.04
N GLY A 61 -11.32 10.07 15.20
CA GLY A 61 -10.03 9.43 15.42
C GLY A 61 -9.89 8.14 14.60
N GLU A 62 -10.88 7.24 14.66
CA GLU A 62 -10.87 5.99 13.89
C GLU A 62 -10.81 6.22 12.38
N VAL A 63 -11.60 7.18 11.88
CA VAL A 63 -11.63 7.53 10.45
C VAL A 63 -10.33 8.19 10.02
N GLY A 64 -9.80 9.11 10.83
CA GLY A 64 -8.52 9.77 10.56
C GLY A 64 -7.35 8.78 10.52
N HIS A 65 -7.28 7.83 11.45
CA HIS A 65 -6.28 6.76 11.40
C HIS A 65 -6.39 5.92 10.14
N ARG A 66 -7.61 5.57 9.72
CA ARG A 66 -7.83 4.82 8.48
C ARG A 66 -7.39 5.60 7.24
N GLN A 67 -7.74 6.88 7.16
CA GLN A 67 -7.34 7.75 6.07
C GLN A 67 -5.80 7.85 5.99
N HIS A 68 -5.14 8.17 7.10
CA HIS A 68 -3.68 8.23 7.16
C HIS A 68 -3.00 6.91 6.78
N ALA A 69 -3.60 5.76 7.12
CA ALA A 69 -3.08 4.46 6.72
C ALA A 69 -3.20 4.24 5.20
N LEU A 70 -4.29 4.68 4.56
CA LEU A 70 -4.46 4.59 3.11
C LEU A 70 -3.52 5.55 2.37
N ASP A 71 -3.34 6.77 2.88
CA ASP A 71 -2.38 7.75 2.33
C ASP A 71 -0.95 7.23 2.43
N TYR A 72 -0.57 6.68 3.59
CA TYR A 72 0.73 6.04 3.78
C TYR A 72 0.97 4.88 2.80
N LEU A 73 -0.07 4.09 2.51
CA LEU A 73 0.05 3.02 1.51
C LEU A 73 0.30 3.57 0.11
N LEU A 74 -0.32 4.70 -0.27
CA LEU A 74 -0.19 5.31 -1.60
C LEU A 74 1.13 6.05 -1.81
N ASP A 75 1.56 6.76 -0.79
CA ASP A 75 2.66 7.72 -0.88
C ASP A 75 4.01 7.06 -0.55
N GLU A 76 4.02 6.04 0.31
CA GLU A 76 5.25 5.40 0.78
C GLU A 76 5.32 3.92 0.38
N ALA A 77 4.36 3.11 0.84
CA ALA A 77 4.51 1.66 0.78
C ALA A 77 4.41 1.09 -0.65
N GLU A 78 3.49 1.59 -1.46
CA GLU A 78 3.30 1.16 -2.84
C GLU A 78 4.49 1.56 -3.75
N PRO A 79 5.00 2.80 -3.72
CA PRO A 79 6.20 3.16 -4.47
C PRO A 79 7.43 2.31 -4.09
N ASP A 80 7.61 2.02 -2.79
CA ASP A 80 8.72 1.18 -2.31
C ASP A 80 8.66 -0.25 -2.85
N ALA A 81 7.47 -0.87 -2.82
CA ALA A 81 7.29 -2.21 -3.37
C ALA A 81 7.45 -2.24 -4.90
N ASN A 82 6.95 -1.21 -5.58
CA ASN A 82 7.15 -1.06 -7.02
C ASN A 82 8.64 -0.94 -7.35
N SER A 83 9.38 -0.11 -6.61
CA SER A 83 10.82 0.05 -6.80
C SER A 83 11.59 -1.27 -6.61
N ALA A 84 11.23 -2.08 -5.60
CA ALA A 84 11.84 -3.40 -5.39
C ALA A 84 11.60 -4.36 -6.58
N GLN A 85 10.39 -4.32 -7.15
CA GLN A 85 10.05 -5.10 -8.33
C GLN A 85 10.80 -4.62 -9.59
N HIS A 86 10.93 -3.31 -9.77
CA HIS A 86 11.71 -2.72 -10.87
C HIS A 86 13.20 -3.07 -10.75
N LEU A 87 13.75 -3.10 -9.52
CA LEU A 87 15.11 -3.57 -9.27
C LEU A 87 15.31 -5.01 -9.75
N TYR A 88 14.46 -5.95 -9.33
CA TYR A 88 14.55 -7.34 -9.79
C TYR A 88 14.50 -7.43 -11.32
N THR A 89 13.53 -6.75 -11.91
CA THR A 89 13.27 -6.80 -13.35
C THR A 89 14.45 -6.25 -14.14
N SER A 90 14.95 -5.08 -13.76
CA SER A 90 16.05 -4.40 -14.44
C SER A 90 17.35 -5.23 -14.37
N LEU A 91 17.65 -5.83 -13.22
CA LEU A 91 18.77 -6.77 -13.09
C LEU A 91 18.63 -7.97 -14.02
N SER A 92 17.43 -8.53 -14.12
CA SER A 92 17.15 -9.69 -14.96
C SER A 92 17.24 -9.35 -16.47
N VAL A 93 16.71 -8.19 -16.86
CA VAL A 93 16.84 -7.65 -18.24
C VAL A 93 18.31 -7.40 -18.58
N ALA A 94 19.11 -6.90 -17.64
CA ALA A 94 20.54 -6.69 -17.84
C ALA A 94 21.26 -8.01 -18.16
N ASP A 95 20.98 -9.09 -17.41
CA ASP A 95 21.61 -10.40 -17.65
C ASP A 95 21.20 -11.01 -18.99
N ALA A 96 19.91 -10.97 -19.32
CA ALA A 96 19.41 -11.42 -20.61
C ALA A 96 19.99 -10.63 -21.80
N ALA A 97 20.12 -9.30 -21.65
CA ALA A 97 20.73 -8.43 -22.66
C ALA A 97 22.22 -8.71 -22.81
N ALA A 98 22.95 -8.95 -21.71
CA ALA A 98 24.36 -9.32 -21.75
C ALA A 98 24.59 -10.65 -22.47
N GLY A 99 23.78 -11.67 -22.17
CA GLY A 99 23.83 -12.96 -22.87
C GLY A 99 23.54 -12.83 -24.36
N THR A 100 22.51 -12.07 -24.72
CA THR A 100 22.14 -11.78 -26.12
C THR A 100 23.27 -11.03 -26.86
N ALA A 101 23.88 -10.05 -26.21
CA ALA A 101 25.00 -9.30 -26.76
C ALA A 101 26.22 -10.21 -27.00
N PHE A 102 26.48 -11.14 -26.08
CA PHE A 102 27.60 -12.06 -26.21
C PHE A 102 27.46 -13.00 -27.41
N ILE A 103 26.29 -13.61 -27.61
CA ILE A 103 26.06 -14.53 -28.74
C ILE A 103 26.07 -13.84 -30.11
N SER A 104 26.03 -12.50 -30.16
CA SER A 104 26.15 -11.73 -31.42
C SER A 104 27.57 -11.72 -32.02
N GLY A 105 28.57 -12.29 -31.35
CA GLY A 105 29.91 -12.49 -31.90
C GLY A 105 30.85 -11.28 -31.75
N GLY A 106 30.78 -10.59 -30.61
CA GLY A 106 31.71 -9.52 -30.21
C GLY A 106 31.35 -8.12 -30.72
N LEU A 107 30.75 -8.00 -31.90
CA LEU A 107 30.19 -6.75 -32.42
C LEU A 107 28.72 -6.61 -32.02
N GLU A 108 28.50 -6.18 -30.79
CA GLU A 108 27.16 -6.02 -30.21
C GLU A 108 26.31 -5.03 -31.03
N PRO A 109 25.10 -5.42 -31.46
CA PRO A 109 24.14 -4.47 -32.03
C PRO A 109 23.83 -3.37 -31.01
N LYS A 110 23.86 -2.11 -31.47
CA LYS A 110 23.59 -0.94 -30.63
C LYS A 110 22.32 -1.08 -29.77
N PRO A 111 21.17 -1.54 -30.29
CA PRO A 111 19.96 -1.66 -29.47
C PRO A 111 20.10 -2.63 -28.27
N VAL A 112 20.89 -3.70 -28.42
CA VAL A 112 21.12 -4.67 -27.33
C VAL A 112 22.03 -4.05 -26.27
N ARG A 113 23.03 -3.28 -26.71
CA ARG A 113 23.92 -2.53 -25.80
C ARG A 113 23.17 -1.47 -25.01
N ASP A 114 22.39 -0.64 -25.70
CA ASP A 114 21.58 0.41 -25.08
C ASP A 114 20.63 -0.18 -24.03
N ARG A 115 20.03 -1.35 -24.31
CA ARG A 115 19.17 -2.06 -23.36
C ARG A 115 19.88 -2.53 -22.10
N TYR A 116 21.09 -3.09 -22.24
CA TYR A 116 21.90 -3.47 -21.08
C TYR A 116 22.26 -2.24 -20.23
N ASP A 117 22.76 -1.19 -20.87
CA ASP A 117 23.21 0.02 -20.17
C ASP A 117 22.02 0.71 -19.47
N GLN A 118 20.85 0.76 -20.11
CA GLN A 118 19.61 1.25 -19.52
C GLN A 118 19.20 0.40 -18.31
N ALA A 119 19.19 -0.93 -18.43
CA ALA A 119 18.76 -1.82 -17.36
C ALA A 119 19.69 -1.74 -16.13
N VAL A 120 21.01 -1.64 -16.33
CA VAL A 120 21.96 -1.39 -15.23
C VAL A 120 21.74 -0.02 -14.59
N GLY A 121 21.48 1.01 -15.41
CA GLY A 121 21.19 2.36 -14.92
C GLY A 121 19.89 2.43 -14.11
N GLU A 122 18.84 1.76 -14.58
CA GLU A 122 17.56 1.63 -13.87
C GLU A 122 17.75 0.87 -12.55
N ALA A 123 18.44 -0.26 -12.54
CA ALA A 123 18.73 -1.01 -11.31
C ALA A 123 19.47 -0.15 -10.27
N ALA A 124 20.48 0.63 -10.71
CA ALA A 124 21.21 1.54 -9.84
C ALA A 124 20.33 2.68 -9.31
N ALA A 125 19.45 3.24 -10.16
CA ALA A 125 18.52 4.29 -9.77
C ALA A 125 17.49 3.79 -8.74
N GLU A 126 16.95 2.58 -8.92
CA GLU A 126 16.02 1.96 -7.96
C GLU A 126 16.69 1.70 -6.60
N LEU A 127 17.94 1.23 -6.58
CA LEU A 127 18.71 1.08 -5.33
C LEU A 127 18.85 2.40 -4.55
N VAL A 128 19.03 3.52 -5.25
CA VAL A 128 19.11 4.85 -4.64
C VAL A 128 17.74 5.32 -4.16
N ALA A 129 16.69 5.19 -4.98
CA ALA A 129 15.33 5.59 -4.63
C ALA A 129 14.84 4.89 -3.35
N GLN A 130 15.17 3.60 -3.19
CA GLN A 130 14.83 2.85 -1.98
C GLN A 130 15.63 3.28 -0.74
N SER A 131 16.81 3.87 -0.92
CA SER A 131 17.67 4.28 0.20
C SER A 131 17.11 5.50 0.93
N ASP A 132 16.41 6.40 0.23
CA ASP A 132 15.81 7.60 0.82
C ASP A 132 14.63 7.26 1.75
N ASN A 133 13.90 6.17 1.48
CA ASN A 133 12.72 5.74 2.25
C ASN A 133 13.07 4.79 3.43
N ALA A 134 14.36 4.56 3.69
CA ALA A 134 14.82 3.70 4.80
C ALA A 134 14.62 4.31 6.20
N GLY A 135 14.26 5.60 6.29
CA GLY A 135 14.16 6.37 7.54
C GLY A 135 12.80 6.36 8.23
N THR A 136 11.79 5.66 7.70
CA THR A 136 10.39 5.85 8.12
C THR A 136 10.07 5.10 9.43
N PRO A 137 9.62 5.80 10.50
CA PRO A 137 9.35 5.20 11.80
C PRO A 137 8.13 4.27 11.74
N GLY A 138 8.36 2.97 11.89
CA GLY A 138 7.33 1.93 11.83
C GLY A 138 7.75 0.64 11.13
N SER A 139 8.88 0.64 10.41
CA SER A 139 9.45 -0.60 9.87
C SER A 139 9.98 -1.46 11.02
N VAL A 140 9.46 -2.68 11.12
CA VAL A 140 9.83 -3.65 12.17
C VAL A 140 11.19 -4.31 11.85
N THR A 141 11.74 -4.09 10.64
CA THR A 141 13.01 -4.66 10.16
C THR A 141 13.86 -3.70 9.29
N PRO A 142 14.21 -2.48 9.76
CA PRO A 142 15.06 -1.55 8.99
C PRO A 142 16.41 -2.18 8.60
N ASP A 143 16.89 -3.13 9.41
CA ASP A 143 18.20 -3.77 9.27
C ASP A 143 18.24 -4.83 8.14
N ALA A 144 17.17 -5.60 7.95
CA ALA A 144 17.15 -6.68 6.95
C ALA A 144 17.09 -6.14 5.51
N ASP A 145 16.16 -5.23 5.22
CA ASP A 145 15.99 -4.66 3.89
C ASP A 145 17.21 -3.81 3.48
N THR A 146 17.81 -3.10 4.43
CA THR A 146 19.05 -2.34 4.21
C THR A 146 20.20 -3.29 3.87
N ARG A 147 20.30 -4.45 4.53
CA ARG A 147 21.29 -5.47 4.20
C ARG A 147 21.07 -6.08 2.82
N LEU A 148 19.84 -6.41 2.44
CA LEU A 148 19.53 -6.95 1.11
C LEU A 148 19.91 -5.95 0.01
N ARG A 149 19.52 -4.68 0.16
CA ARG A 149 19.87 -3.60 -0.78
C ARG A 149 21.37 -3.38 -0.85
N THR A 150 22.05 -3.33 0.29
CA THR A 150 23.52 -3.17 0.33
C THR A 150 24.22 -4.35 -0.34
N GLY A 151 23.68 -5.57 -0.19
CA GLY A 151 24.15 -6.76 -0.89
C GLY A 151 24.11 -6.58 -2.40
N VAL A 152 22.94 -6.26 -2.95
CA VAL A 152 22.78 -6.02 -4.41
C VAL A 152 23.66 -4.86 -4.89
N ALA A 153 23.73 -3.76 -4.13
CA ALA A 153 24.56 -2.60 -4.47
C ALA A 153 26.07 -2.91 -4.49
N THR A 154 26.51 -3.87 -3.67
CA THR A 154 27.91 -4.31 -3.62
C THR A 154 28.25 -5.27 -4.77
N GLU A 155 27.31 -6.14 -5.15
CA GLU A 155 27.51 -7.12 -6.23
C GLU A 155 27.35 -6.51 -7.63
N LEU A 156 26.55 -5.45 -7.79
CA LEU A 156 26.29 -4.84 -9.10
C LEU A 156 27.57 -4.37 -9.82
N PRO A 157 28.53 -3.67 -9.17
CA PRO A 157 29.81 -3.35 -9.79
C PRO A 157 30.64 -4.60 -10.17
N VAL A 158 30.62 -5.65 -9.36
CA VAL A 158 31.33 -6.91 -9.65
C VAL A 158 30.75 -7.57 -10.90
N TYR A 159 29.42 -7.69 -10.96
CA TYR A 159 28.70 -8.17 -12.14
C TYR A 159 29.07 -7.37 -13.40
N THR A 160 28.95 -6.04 -13.36
CA THR A 160 29.27 -5.21 -14.54
C THR A 160 30.74 -5.35 -14.98
N GLY A 161 31.68 -5.50 -14.04
CA GLY A 161 33.09 -5.74 -14.34
C GLY A 161 33.34 -7.09 -15.02
N LEU A 162 32.65 -8.15 -14.59
CA LEU A 162 32.72 -9.46 -15.25
C LEU A 162 32.13 -9.40 -16.67
N ILE A 163 31.00 -8.71 -16.85
CA ILE A 163 30.38 -8.52 -18.17
C ILE A 163 31.31 -7.77 -19.12
N GLU A 164 31.91 -6.66 -18.71
CA GLU A 164 32.85 -5.93 -19.58
C GLU A 164 34.10 -6.75 -19.90
N THR A 165 34.59 -7.56 -18.96
CA THR A 165 35.70 -8.51 -19.21
C THR A 165 35.30 -9.58 -20.23
N ALA A 166 34.08 -10.13 -20.10
CA ALA A 166 33.53 -11.08 -21.06
C ALA A 166 33.41 -10.46 -22.45
N ARG A 167 32.91 -9.22 -22.55
CA ARG A 167 32.77 -8.46 -23.81
C ARG A 167 34.11 -8.22 -24.50
N ALA A 168 35.11 -7.76 -23.76
CA ALA A 168 36.44 -7.52 -24.31
C ALA A 168 37.03 -8.80 -24.92
N ASN A 169 36.96 -9.91 -24.19
CA ASN A 169 37.42 -11.21 -24.68
C ASN A 169 36.60 -11.72 -25.87
N ASN A 170 35.27 -11.50 -25.88
CA ASN A 170 34.41 -11.89 -27.00
C ASN A 170 34.77 -11.12 -28.29
N ARG A 171 35.09 -9.81 -28.18
CA ARG A 171 35.56 -8.99 -29.31
C ARG A 171 36.88 -9.49 -29.90
N GLU A 172 37.76 -10.02 -29.06
CA GLU A 172 39.04 -10.61 -29.47
C GLU A 172 38.90 -12.08 -29.92
N GLY A 173 37.70 -12.68 -29.80
CA GLY A 173 37.46 -14.08 -30.13
C GLY A 173 38.04 -15.07 -29.12
N HIS A 174 38.41 -14.61 -27.92
CA HIS A 174 38.97 -15.47 -26.88
C HIS A 174 37.87 -16.30 -26.20
N PRO A 175 38.01 -17.64 -26.13
CA PRO A 175 36.98 -18.51 -25.58
C PRO A 175 36.73 -18.29 -24.08
N VAL A 176 37.69 -17.70 -23.36
CA VAL A 176 37.55 -17.34 -21.94
C VAL A 176 36.44 -16.32 -21.68
N GLY A 177 36.03 -15.54 -22.69
CA GLY A 177 34.90 -14.61 -22.57
C GLY A 177 33.61 -15.30 -22.12
N ALA A 178 33.37 -16.53 -22.59
CA ALA A 178 32.18 -17.29 -22.22
C ALA A 178 32.20 -17.72 -20.75
N ALA A 179 33.40 -17.97 -20.18
CA ALA A 179 33.56 -18.28 -18.78
C ALA A 179 33.26 -17.06 -17.89
N TYR A 180 33.75 -15.88 -18.26
CA TYR A 180 33.42 -14.63 -17.53
C TYR A 180 31.94 -14.28 -17.59
N LEU A 181 31.29 -14.47 -18.74
CA LEU A 181 29.84 -14.28 -18.85
C LEU A 181 29.08 -15.27 -17.98
N SER A 182 29.49 -16.55 -18.00
CA SER A 182 28.86 -17.58 -17.17
C SER A 182 29.00 -17.28 -15.68
N GLU A 183 30.16 -16.78 -15.25
CA GLU A 183 30.38 -16.36 -13.87
C GLU A 183 29.50 -15.16 -13.50
N ALA A 184 29.40 -14.16 -14.37
CA ALA A 184 28.54 -13.00 -14.15
C ALA A 184 27.06 -13.40 -14.04
N SER A 185 26.58 -14.26 -14.95
CA SER A 185 25.19 -14.73 -14.94
C SER A 185 24.93 -15.67 -13.76
N ASN A 186 25.92 -16.47 -13.34
CA ASN A 186 25.84 -17.23 -12.10
C ASN A 186 25.67 -16.31 -10.89
N LEU A 187 26.52 -15.27 -10.74
CA LEU A 187 26.38 -14.26 -9.68
C LEU A 187 25.00 -13.60 -9.69
N MET A 188 24.49 -13.26 -10.87
CA MET A 188 23.16 -12.68 -11.03
C MET A 188 22.07 -13.66 -10.55
N GLN A 189 22.10 -14.90 -11.02
CA GLN A 189 21.04 -15.89 -10.77
C GLN A 189 21.07 -16.50 -9.36
N THR A 190 22.26 -16.70 -8.77
CA THR A 190 22.38 -17.35 -7.46
C THR A 190 22.39 -16.38 -6.29
N THR A 191 22.73 -15.11 -6.55
CA THR A 191 22.92 -14.12 -5.49
C THR A 191 22.03 -12.90 -5.69
N MET A 192 22.19 -12.16 -6.80
CA MET A 192 21.55 -10.85 -6.94
C MET A 192 20.03 -10.95 -7.10
N LEU A 193 19.53 -11.79 -8.01
CA LEU A 193 18.10 -11.98 -8.24
C LEU A 193 17.38 -12.57 -7.02
N PRO A 194 17.89 -13.63 -6.34
CA PRO A 194 17.31 -14.09 -5.09
C PRO A 194 17.26 -13.02 -4.00
N THR A 195 18.32 -12.21 -3.85
CA THR A 195 18.35 -11.10 -2.88
C THR A 195 17.30 -10.02 -3.21
N ALA A 196 17.17 -9.67 -4.50
CA ALA A 196 16.15 -8.73 -4.95
C ALA A 196 14.72 -9.29 -4.79
N GLN A 197 14.54 -10.59 -4.99
CA GLN A 197 13.27 -11.28 -4.77
C GLN A 197 12.89 -11.29 -3.29
N GLU A 198 13.82 -11.60 -2.38
CA GLU A 198 13.56 -11.57 -0.94
C GLU A 198 13.14 -10.16 -0.49
N LEU A 199 13.81 -9.12 -1.01
CA LEU A 199 13.44 -7.73 -0.76
C LEU A 199 12.02 -7.42 -1.26
N GLN A 200 11.69 -7.88 -2.46
CA GLN A 200 10.36 -7.72 -3.04
C GLN A 200 9.28 -8.44 -2.20
N GLU A 201 9.54 -9.68 -1.79
CA GLU A 201 8.63 -10.48 -0.96
C GLU A 201 8.40 -9.83 0.41
N HIS A 202 9.47 -9.33 1.05
CA HIS A 202 9.38 -8.56 2.30
C HIS A 202 8.47 -7.34 2.17
N ARG A 203 8.66 -6.54 1.11
CA ARG A 203 7.87 -5.32 0.88
C ARG A 203 6.42 -5.62 0.53
N SER A 204 6.19 -6.65 -0.29
CA SER A 204 4.86 -7.12 -0.64
C SER A 204 4.12 -7.67 0.59
N ALA A 205 4.82 -8.42 1.46
CA ALA A 205 4.27 -8.95 2.70
C ALA A 205 3.94 -7.85 3.72
N ALA A 206 4.75 -6.79 3.80
CA ALA A 206 4.49 -5.63 4.63
C ALA A 206 3.20 -4.90 4.22
N ILE A 207 2.98 -4.69 2.92
CA ILE A 207 1.73 -4.13 2.39
C ILE A 207 0.54 -5.03 2.73
N ALA A 208 0.67 -6.33 2.50
CA ALA A 208 -0.39 -7.31 2.78
C ALA A 208 -0.71 -7.42 4.29
N ALA A 209 0.28 -7.23 5.18
CA ALA A 209 0.09 -7.18 6.62
C ALA A 209 -0.64 -5.91 7.05
N THR A 210 -0.21 -4.74 6.57
CA THR A 210 -0.85 -3.45 6.85
C THR A 210 -2.30 -3.45 6.39
N GLN A 211 -2.58 -3.94 5.17
CA GLN A 211 -3.93 -4.14 4.67
C GLN A 211 -4.75 -5.06 5.58
N ARG A 212 -4.24 -6.25 5.96
CA ARG A 212 -4.97 -7.18 6.85
C ARG A 212 -5.30 -6.58 8.22
N GLN A 213 -4.41 -5.76 8.78
CA GLN A 213 -4.62 -5.12 10.08
C GLN A 213 -5.67 -4.00 10.01
N HIS A 214 -5.75 -3.30 8.87
CA HIS A 214 -6.64 -2.16 8.66
C HIS A 214 -7.96 -2.52 7.95
N VAL A 215 -8.18 -3.79 7.59
CA VAL A 215 -9.46 -4.29 7.05
C VAL A 215 -10.53 -4.49 8.13
N ARG A 216 -10.22 -4.37 9.42
CA ARG A 216 -11.25 -4.46 10.47
C ARG A 216 -12.20 -3.27 10.39
N PRO A 217 -13.53 -3.49 10.30
CA PRO A 217 -14.50 -2.40 10.36
C PRO A 217 -14.28 -1.56 11.62
N PRO A 218 -14.39 -0.22 11.56
CA PRO A 218 -14.22 0.64 12.72
C PRO A 218 -15.45 0.52 13.64
N TRP A 219 -15.57 -0.63 14.32
CA TRP A 219 -16.73 -0.96 15.14
C TRP A 219 -16.99 0.08 16.22
N ALA A 220 -15.94 0.68 16.78
CA ALA A 220 -16.07 1.77 17.74
C ALA A 220 -16.77 3.00 17.14
N ALA A 221 -16.44 3.38 15.90
CA ALA A 221 -17.05 4.50 15.17
C ALA A 221 -18.51 4.23 14.74
N ILE A 222 -18.98 2.99 14.79
CA ILE A 222 -20.37 2.60 14.45
C ILE A 222 -21.18 2.39 15.73
N VAL A 223 -20.67 1.58 16.66
CA VAL A 223 -21.37 1.18 17.90
C VAL A 223 -21.60 2.39 18.80
N LEU A 224 -20.62 3.29 18.91
CA LEU A 224 -20.71 4.41 19.84
C LEU A 224 -21.78 5.45 19.42
N PRO A 225 -21.88 5.90 18.16
CA PRO A 225 -23.01 6.71 17.71
C PRO A 225 -24.37 6.02 17.87
N ILE A 226 -24.46 4.71 17.64
CA ILE A 226 -25.70 3.93 17.88
C ILE A 226 -26.10 3.98 19.35
N LEU A 227 -25.15 3.78 20.27
CA LEU A 227 -25.41 3.87 21.71
C LEU A 227 -25.82 5.28 22.12
N THR A 228 -25.20 6.32 21.58
CA THR A 228 -25.56 7.72 21.83
C THR A 228 -26.96 8.04 21.32
N LEU A 229 -27.33 7.57 20.12
CA LEU A 229 -28.69 7.69 19.58
C LEU A 229 -29.72 6.97 20.47
N ALA A 230 -29.42 5.75 20.92
CA ALA A 230 -30.29 5.02 21.83
C ALA A 230 -30.49 5.76 23.16
N ALA A 231 -29.42 6.37 23.71
CA ALA A 231 -29.48 7.19 24.91
C ALA A 231 -30.34 8.46 24.72
N LEU A 232 -30.24 9.13 23.56
CA LEU A 232 -31.07 10.28 23.21
C LEU A 232 -32.55 9.90 23.11
N VAL A 233 -32.87 8.80 22.43
CA VAL A 233 -34.25 8.29 22.29
C VAL A 233 -34.81 7.90 23.66
N ALA A 234 -34.02 7.21 24.49
CA ALA A 234 -34.43 6.85 25.85
C ALA A 234 -34.68 8.10 26.71
N ALA A 235 -33.83 9.12 26.61
CA ALA A 235 -34.00 10.39 27.30
C ALA A 235 -35.27 11.12 26.85
N GLN A 236 -35.56 11.16 25.55
CA GLN A 236 -36.79 11.72 24.99
C GLN A 236 -38.03 10.98 25.52
N PHE A 237 -38.00 9.65 25.54
CA PHE A 237 -39.10 8.83 26.04
C PHE A 237 -39.34 9.05 27.53
N TYR A 238 -38.27 9.13 28.34
CA TYR A 238 -38.34 9.44 29.76
C TYR A 238 -38.93 10.83 30.03
N LEU A 239 -38.51 11.84 29.25
CA LEU A 239 -39.03 13.21 29.35
C LEU A 239 -40.50 13.29 28.91
N ALA A 240 -40.91 12.57 27.86
CA ALA A 240 -42.28 12.54 27.37
C ALA A 240 -43.22 11.86 28.38
N ARG A 241 -42.82 10.71 28.92
CA ARG A 241 -43.62 9.93 29.88
C ARG A 241 -43.80 10.65 31.22
N ARG A 242 -42.81 11.44 31.65
CA ARG A 242 -42.85 12.16 32.93
C ARG A 242 -43.58 13.51 32.87
N TRP A 243 -43.67 14.14 31.69
CA TRP A 243 -44.18 15.51 31.55
C TRP A 243 -45.36 15.67 30.59
N HIS A 244 -45.88 14.58 30.01
CA HIS A 244 -47.06 14.57 29.10
C HIS A 244 -47.00 15.58 27.94
N ARG A 245 -45.81 16.06 27.57
CA ARG A 245 -45.59 17.02 26.47
C ARG A 245 -44.86 16.38 25.29
N VAL A 246 -45.23 16.85 24.11
CA VAL A 246 -44.65 16.54 22.79
C VAL A 246 -43.12 16.70 22.80
N LEU A 247 -42.46 15.85 22.01
CA LEU A 247 -41.01 15.69 21.87
C LEU A 247 -40.20 17.00 21.99
N ASN A 248 -39.08 16.97 22.71
CA ASN A 248 -38.20 18.13 22.85
C ASN A 248 -37.51 18.42 21.50
N PRO A 249 -37.75 19.60 20.88
CA PRO A 249 -37.23 19.91 19.55
C PRO A 249 -35.69 19.92 19.51
N GLY A 250 -35.01 20.35 20.59
CA GLY A 250 -33.54 20.33 20.63
C GLY A 250 -32.97 18.92 20.64
N LEU A 251 -33.58 18.00 21.39
CA LEU A 251 -33.17 16.59 21.38
C LEU A 251 -33.50 15.89 20.05
N LEU A 252 -34.59 16.29 19.38
CA LEU A 252 -34.92 15.77 18.05
C LEU A 252 -33.89 16.20 17.01
N VAL A 253 -33.52 17.47 16.99
CA VAL A 253 -32.49 17.98 16.08
C VAL A 253 -31.14 17.31 16.37
N ALA A 254 -30.74 17.17 17.65
CA ALA A 254 -29.52 16.45 18.03
C ALA A 254 -29.53 14.98 17.56
N SER A 255 -30.67 14.30 17.68
CA SER A 255 -30.84 12.92 17.19
C SER A 255 -30.74 12.86 15.66
N GLY A 256 -31.33 13.82 14.95
CA GLY A 256 -31.21 13.93 13.49
C GLY A 256 -29.76 14.14 13.03
N ILE A 257 -29.01 15.00 13.71
CA ILE A 257 -27.58 15.26 13.40
C ILE A 257 -26.75 14.00 13.60
N LEU A 258 -26.94 13.27 14.70
CA LEU A 258 -26.24 12.01 14.95
C LEU A 258 -26.65 10.90 13.98
N LEU A 259 -27.90 10.88 13.53
CA LEU A 259 -28.37 9.94 12.51
C LEU A 259 -27.73 10.25 11.15
N ILE A 260 -27.58 11.52 10.78
CA ILE A 260 -26.82 11.95 9.59
C ILE A 260 -25.36 11.53 9.72
N LEU A 261 -24.73 11.75 10.88
CA LEU A 261 -23.35 11.32 11.12
C LEU A 261 -23.20 9.81 10.95
N LEU A 262 -24.09 9.02 11.57
CA LEU A 262 -24.07 7.56 11.46
C LEU A 262 -24.31 7.08 10.02
N ALA A 263 -25.28 7.68 9.31
CA ALA A 263 -25.53 7.33 7.92
C ALA A 263 -24.31 7.63 7.03
N TRP A 264 -23.70 8.81 7.22
CA TRP A 264 -22.49 9.18 6.50
C TRP A 264 -21.33 8.24 6.81
N THR A 265 -21.07 7.91 8.09
CA THR A 265 -19.98 7.00 8.47
C THR A 265 -20.15 5.60 7.87
N VAL A 266 -21.38 5.08 7.87
CA VAL A 266 -21.68 3.78 7.26
C VAL A 266 -21.52 3.82 5.75
N ILE A 267 -22.03 4.85 5.06
CA ILE A 267 -21.94 4.97 3.61
C ILE A 267 -20.49 5.12 3.16
N ALA A 268 -19.76 6.09 3.71
CA ALA A 268 -18.36 6.33 3.38
C ALA A 268 -17.47 5.14 3.76
N GLY A 269 -17.70 4.54 4.93
CA GLY A 269 -17.00 3.32 5.34
C GLY A 269 -17.26 2.14 4.41
N SER A 270 -18.48 2.00 3.89
CA SER A 270 -18.82 0.95 2.92
C SER A 270 -18.13 1.17 1.58
N PHE A 271 -18.15 2.41 1.06
CA PHE A 271 -17.41 2.77 -0.16
C PHE A 271 -15.91 2.51 0.01
N SER A 272 -15.30 2.98 1.11
CA SER A 272 -13.90 2.73 1.44
C SER A 272 -13.58 1.23 1.50
N ALA A 273 -14.46 0.42 2.10
CA ALA A 273 -14.27 -1.03 2.19
C ALA A 273 -14.36 -1.72 0.83
N VAL A 274 -15.35 -1.35 -0.01
CA VAL A 274 -15.51 -1.90 -1.36
C VAL A 274 -14.31 -1.52 -2.23
N ALA A 275 -13.90 -0.25 -2.22
CA ALA A 275 -12.73 0.21 -2.98
C ALA A 275 -11.44 -0.47 -2.50
N THR A 276 -11.23 -0.61 -1.19
CA THR A 276 -10.06 -1.35 -0.65
C THR A 276 -10.06 -2.82 -1.09
N THR A 277 -11.23 -3.46 -1.14
CA THR A 277 -11.36 -4.86 -1.57
C THR A 277 -11.13 -5.01 -3.07
N SER A 278 -11.70 -4.11 -3.88
CA SER A 278 -11.52 -4.09 -5.34
C SER A 278 -10.06 -3.79 -5.69
N GLY A 279 -9.41 -2.84 -5.02
CA GLY A 279 -7.97 -2.60 -5.19
C GLY A 279 -7.10 -3.83 -4.89
N ARG A 280 -7.52 -4.69 -3.96
CA ARG A 280 -6.85 -5.97 -3.71
C ARG A 280 -7.12 -7.00 -4.81
N ASP A 281 -8.39 -7.25 -5.11
CA ASP A 281 -8.83 -8.36 -5.96
C ASP A 281 -8.59 -8.08 -7.46
N ASP A 282 -8.69 -6.81 -7.86
CA ASP A 282 -8.46 -6.36 -9.24
C ASP A 282 -7.06 -5.77 -9.44
N GLY A 283 -6.42 -5.25 -8.39
CA GLY A 283 -5.09 -4.64 -8.48
C GLY A 283 -3.97 -5.55 -7.97
N ALA A 284 -3.87 -5.72 -6.64
CA ALA A 284 -2.73 -6.35 -6.00
C ALA A 284 -2.57 -7.85 -6.35
N VAL A 285 -3.66 -8.62 -6.37
CA VAL A 285 -3.62 -10.07 -6.64
C VAL A 285 -3.26 -10.36 -8.10
N PRO A 286 -3.91 -9.75 -9.11
CA PRO A 286 -3.51 -9.94 -10.50
C PRO A 286 -2.12 -9.37 -10.79
N GLY A 287 -1.75 -8.25 -10.14
CA GLY A 287 -0.41 -7.67 -10.23
C GLY A 287 0.68 -8.65 -9.79
N ALA A 288 0.49 -9.36 -8.67
CA ALA A 288 1.45 -10.37 -8.20
C ALA A 288 1.63 -11.52 -9.20
N GLN A 289 0.55 -11.99 -9.84
CA GLN A 289 0.63 -13.03 -10.88
C GLN A 289 1.42 -12.56 -12.12
N LEU A 290 1.24 -11.30 -12.54
CA LEU A 290 2.02 -10.73 -13.65
C LEU A 290 3.49 -10.57 -13.29
N THR A 291 3.78 -10.23 -12.04
CA THR A 291 5.15 -10.17 -11.57
C THR A 291 5.83 -11.54 -11.59
N GLU A 292 5.17 -12.59 -11.07
CA GLU A 292 5.65 -13.97 -11.17
C GLU A 292 5.85 -14.38 -12.64
N SER A 293 4.92 -14.01 -13.51
CA SER A 293 5.00 -14.26 -14.96
C SER A 293 6.25 -13.61 -15.59
N ARG A 294 6.53 -12.36 -15.25
CA ARG A 294 7.71 -11.65 -15.77
C ARG A 294 9.01 -12.27 -15.25
N ILE A 295 9.06 -12.66 -13.97
CA ILE A 295 10.20 -13.37 -13.38
C ILE A 295 10.50 -14.66 -14.17
N LEU A 296 9.49 -15.49 -14.41
CA LEU A 296 9.62 -16.74 -15.15
C LEU A 296 10.06 -16.53 -16.60
N ALA A 297 9.52 -15.50 -17.27
CA ALA A 297 9.92 -15.14 -18.63
C ALA A 297 11.42 -14.81 -18.69
N GLN A 298 11.94 -14.06 -17.72
CA GLN A 298 13.34 -13.70 -17.70
C GLN A 298 14.26 -14.88 -17.33
N GLN A 299 13.85 -15.75 -16.40
CA GLN A 299 14.57 -16.99 -16.08
C GLN A 299 14.70 -17.91 -17.31
N ALA A 300 13.60 -18.09 -18.06
CA ALA A 300 13.62 -18.85 -19.30
C ALA A 300 14.52 -18.21 -20.36
N ARG A 301 14.52 -16.87 -20.50
CA ARG A 301 15.40 -16.18 -21.45
C ARG A 301 16.88 -16.29 -21.09
N ALA A 302 17.22 -16.21 -19.81
CA ALA A 302 18.59 -16.42 -19.34
C ALA A 302 19.06 -17.85 -19.66
N ALA A 303 18.23 -18.86 -19.39
CA ALA A 303 18.56 -20.25 -19.72
C ALA A 303 18.75 -20.47 -21.23
N GLU A 304 17.86 -19.93 -22.07
CA GLU A 304 17.97 -20.02 -23.53
C GLU A 304 19.27 -19.39 -24.07
N THR A 305 19.65 -18.22 -23.57
CA THR A 305 20.88 -17.55 -24.04
C THR A 305 22.14 -18.26 -23.55
N LEU A 306 22.18 -18.71 -22.29
CA LEU A 306 23.32 -19.46 -21.76
C LEU A 306 23.52 -20.81 -22.46
N LYS A 307 22.44 -21.49 -22.86
CA LYS A 307 22.52 -22.69 -23.69
C LYS A 307 23.34 -22.45 -24.95
N LEU A 308 23.10 -21.34 -25.65
CA LEU A 308 23.82 -20.97 -26.86
C LEU A 308 25.28 -20.60 -26.59
N VAL A 309 25.51 -19.80 -25.54
CA VAL A 309 26.86 -19.36 -25.14
C VAL A 309 27.75 -20.58 -24.85
N ARG A 310 27.23 -21.52 -24.06
CA ARG A 310 27.99 -22.70 -23.61
C ARG A 310 27.96 -23.85 -24.63
N ARG A 311 27.12 -23.74 -25.67
CA ARG A 311 26.81 -24.83 -26.61
C ARG A 311 26.44 -26.09 -25.83
N ASP A 312 25.58 -25.90 -24.84
CA ASP A 312 25.29 -26.93 -23.86
C ASP A 312 24.59 -28.14 -24.50
N VAL A 313 24.98 -29.32 -24.03
CA VAL A 313 24.42 -30.63 -24.41
C VAL A 313 23.95 -31.43 -23.20
N SER A 314 24.08 -30.91 -21.96
CA SER A 314 23.63 -31.62 -20.76
C SER A 314 22.11 -31.61 -20.62
N GLY A 315 21.43 -30.57 -21.15
CA GLY A 315 19.98 -30.41 -21.11
C GLY A 315 19.48 -29.66 -19.87
N ASP A 316 20.37 -29.18 -18.99
CA ASP A 316 20.00 -28.48 -17.76
C ASP A 316 19.29 -27.15 -18.07
N TYR A 317 19.77 -26.43 -19.08
CA TYR A 317 19.14 -25.19 -19.54
C TYR A 317 17.79 -25.42 -20.22
N ASP A 318 17.62 -26.54 -20.92
CA ASP A 318 16.32 -26.93 -21.50
C ASP A 318 15.30 -27.22 -20.42
N HIS A 319 15.68 -27.97 -19.39
CA HIS A 319 14.80 -28.24 -18.25
C HIS A 319 14.36 -26.94 -17.55
N THR A 320 15.29 -25.99 -17.37
CA THR A 320 15.00 -24.69 -16.77
C THR A 320 14.03 -23.88 -17.63
N TYR A 321 14.29 -23.81 -18.94
CA TYR A 321 13.41 -23.15 -19.90
C TYR A 321 12.00 -23.77 -19.92
N ASP A 322 11.90 -25.09 -20.03
CA ASP A 322 10.64 -25.81 -20.12
C ASP A 322 9.82 -25.64 -18.84
N THR A 323 10.45 -25.76 -17.67
CA THR A 323 9.79 -25.56 -16.37
C THR A 323 9.26 -24.14 -16.23
N ALA A 324 10.09 -23.14 -16.51
CA ALA A 324 9.71 -21.74 -16.36
C ALA A 324 8.62 -21.33 -17.37
N THR A 325 8.72 -21.74 -18.64
CA THR A 325 7.70 -21.42 -19.64
C THR A 325 6.40 -22.17 -19.39
N ALA A 326 6.42 -23.42 -18.91
CA ALA A 326 5.20 -24.17 -18.56
C ALA A 326 4.45 -23.49 -17.42
N ARG A 327 5.16 -23.04 -16.37
CA ARG A 327 4.54 -22.28 -15.28
C ARG A 327 4.01 -20.92 -15.75
N LEU A 328 4.76 -20.23 -16.61
CA LEU A 328 4.31 -18.97 -17.20
C LEU A 328 3.02 -19.16 -18.01
N ASP A 329 2.93 -20.20 -18.82
CA ASP A 329 1.73 -20.52 -19.60
C ASP A 329 0.50 -20.79 -18.73
N ASP A 330 0.69 -21.53 -17.63
CA ASP A 330 -0.36 -21.77 -16.63
C ASP A 330 -0.88 -20.45 -16.02
N LEU A 331 0.03 -19.55 -15.62
CA LEU A 331 -0.32 -18.24 -15.07
C LEU A 331 -1.08 -17.36 -16.08
N LEU A 332 -0.60 -17.29 -17.32
CA LEU A 332 -1.25 -16.48 -18.37
C LEU A 332 -2.60 -17.06 -18.80
N THR A 333 -2.76 -18.39 -18.73
CA THR A 333 -4.02 -19.08 -19.05
C THR A 333 -5.08 -18.86 -17.98
N HIS A 334 -4.69 -18.92 -16.71
CA HIS A 334 -5.59 -18.75 -15.56
C HIS A 334 -5.74 -17.29 -15.10
N TYR A 335 -5.16 -16.35 -15.83
CA TYR A 335 -5.32 -14.93 -15.53
C TYR A 335 -6.80 -14.51 -15.67
N PRO A 336 -7.39 -13.83 -14.68
CA PRO A 336 -8.82 -13.51 -14.72
C PRO A 336 -9.17 -12.61 -15.92
N GLY A 337 -10.10 -13.05 -16.78
CA GLY A 337 -10.44 -12.34 -18.01
C GLY A 337 -11.08 -10.96 -17.81
N GLY A 338 -11.60 -10.67 -16.61
CA GLY A 338 -12.13 -9.37 -16.21
C GLY A 338 -11.13 -8.51 -15.42
N ALA A 339 -9.94 -9.02 -15.09
CA ALA A 339 -8.95 -8.25 -14.37
C ALA A 339 -8.32 -7.16 -15.27
N PRO A 340 -7.84 -6.05 -14.68
CA PRO A 340 -7.05 -5.04 -15.38
C PRO A 340 -5.87 -5.69 -16.12
N GLY A 341 -5.53 -5.22 -17.31
CA GLY A 341 -4.43 -5.77 -18.11
C GLY A 341 -4.72 -7.12 -18.81
N ALA A 342 -5.93 -7.67 -18.72
CA ALA A 342 -6.28 -8.93 -19.41
C ALA A 342 -6.07 -8.90 -20.94
N GLY A 343 -6.15 -7.71 -21.55
CA GLY A 343 -5.79 -7.52 -22.97
C GLY A 343 -4.31 -7.75 -23.22
N ASP A 344 -3.46 -7.18 -22.38
CA ASP A 344 -2.01 -7.36 -22.46
C ASP A 344 -1.60 -8.79 -22.16
N VAL A 345 -2.27 -9.47 -21.24
CA VAL A 345 -2.02 -10.90 -20.96
C VAL A 345 -2.32 -11.78 -22.17
N ARG A 346 -3.36 -11.48 -22.95
CA ARG A 346 -3.61 -12.20 -24.21
C ARG A 346 -2.49 -11.98 -25.23
N ASN A 347 -1.98 -10.75 -25.32
CA ASN A 347 -0.84 -10.42 -26.19
C ASN A 347 0.44 -11.13 -25.73
N ALA A 348 0.69 -11.16 -24.42
CA ALA A 348 1.79 -11.89 -23.78
C ALA A 348 1.70 -13.39 -24.08
N HIS A 349 0.52 -14.00 -23.91
CA HIS A 349 0.32 -15.43 -24.19
C HIS A 349 0.58 -15.75 -25.68
N ALA A 350 0.09 -14.92 -26.60
CA ALA A 350 0.40 -15.10 -28.02
C ALA A 350 1.91 -14.96 -28.32
N ALA A 351 2.60 -14.04 -27.63
CA ALA A 351 4.05 -13.85 -27.75
C ALA A 351 4.84 -15.05 -27.19
N LEU A 352 4.41 -15.63 -26.06
CA LEU A 352 4.98 -16.85 -25.50
C LEU A 352 4.92 -18.02 -26.50
N GLY A 353 3.78 -18.19 -27.19
CA GLY A 353 3.64 -19.22 -28.23
C GLY A 353 4.62 -19.03 -29.39
N ARG A 354 4.83 -17.78 -29.83
CA ARG A 354 5.84 -17.46 -30.86
C ARG A 354 7.26 -17.73 -30.36
N TRP A 355 7.56 -17.36 -29.12
CA TRP A 355 8.86 -17.61 -28.53
C TRP A 355 9.18 -19.09 -28.42
N ARG A 356 8.26 -19.92 -27.92
CA ARG A 356 8.43 -21.39 -27.88
C ARG A 356 8.66 -21.99 -29.27
N SER A 357 7.94 -21.49 -30.27
CA SER A 357 8.14 -21.91 -31.67
C SER A 357 9.53 -21.52 -32.18
N ALA A 358 10.04 -20.35 -31.81
CA ALA A 358 11.41 -19.93 -32.13
C ALA A 358 12.46 -20.76 -31.39
N HIS A 359 12.24 -21.05 -30.11
CA HIS A 359 13.09 -21.90 -29.29
C HIS A 359 13.24 -23.30 -29.88
N GLN A 360 12.15 -23.91 -30.35
CA GLN A 360 12.19 -25.20 -31.04
C GLN A 360 13.05 -25.14 -32.32
N ARG A 361 12.87 -24.12 -33.16
CA ARG A 361 13.70 -23.95 -34.37
C ARG A 361 15.17 -23.73 -34.04
N MET A 362 15.47 -23.01 -32.96
CA MET A 362 16.82 -22.85 -32.44
C MET A 362 17.41 -24.20 -32.03
N ASN A 363 16.66 -25.02 -31.28
CA ASN A 363 17.09 -26.35 -30.87
C ASN A 363 17.29 -27.30 -32.05
N ASP A 364 16.42 -27.25 -33.06
CA ASP A 364 16.56 -28.04 -34.29
C ASP A 364 17.85 -27.66 -35.05
N ALA A 365 18.21 -26.38 -35.09
CA ALA A 365 19.45 -25.91 -35.69
C ALA A 365 20.68 -26.40 -34.90
N LEU A 366 20.65 -26.29 -33.56
CA LEU A 366 21.70 -26.83 -32.69
C LEU A 366 21.87 -28.36 -32.85
N GLY A 367 20.77 -29.11 -32.94
CA GLY A 367 20.78 -30.55 -33.14
C GLY A 367 21.42 -30.99 -34.47
N ARG A 368 21.42 -30.11 -35.48
CA ARG A 368 22.13 -30.32 -36.76
C ARG A 368 23.56 -29.79 -36.75
N GLY A 369 24.01 -29.17 -35.65
CA GLY A 369 25.31 -28.49 -35.54
C GLY A 369 25.37 -27.13 -36.25
N ASP A 370 24.23 -26.58 -36.67
CA ASP A 370 24.14 -25.28 -37.35
C ASP A 370 24.03 -24.14 -36.33
N PHE A 371 25.16 -23.83 -35.70
CA PHE A 371 25.26 -22.74 -34.72
C PHE A 371 24.90 -21.36 -35.31
N PRO A 372 25.33 -20.99 -36.53
CA PRO A 372 24.93 -19.72 -37.13
C PRO A 372 23.41 -19.58 -37.27
N ALA A 373 22.69 -20.61 -37.71
CA ALA A 373 21.24 -20.57 -37.79
C ALA A 373 20.58 -20.50 -36.41
N ALA A 374 21.08 -21.24 -35.42
CA ALA A 374 20.58 -21.19 -34.05
C ALA A 374 20.72 -19.77 -33.45
N THR A 375 21.90 -19.16 -33.60
CA THR A 375 22.15 -17.78 -33.17
C THR A 375 21.22 -16.80 -33.89
N ALA A 376 21.04 -16.93 -35.21
CA ALA A 376 20.16 -16.05 -35.98
C ALA A 376 18.70 -16.11 -35.50
N VAL A 377 18.21 -17.29 -35.09
CA VAL A 377 16.87 -17.44 -34.51
C VAL A 377 16.77 -16.79 -33.13
N ALA A 378 17.85 -16.86 -32.35
CA ALA A 378 17.87 -16.37 -30.97
C ALA A 378 17.96 -14.84 -30.85
N ILE A 379 18.67 -14.17 -31.78
CA ILE A 379 18.94 -12.72 -31.75
C ILE A 379 18.20 -11.93 -32.83
N GLY A 380 17.56 -12.60 -33.78
CA GLY A 380 16.93 -11.92 -34.91
C GLY A 380 15.82 -10.95 -34.47
N ALA A 381 15.69 -9.83 -35.20
CA ALA A 381 14.69 -8.79 -34.93
C ALA A 381 13.35 -9.03 -35.63
N ASP A 382 13.25 -10.06 -36.47
CA ASP A 382 12.00 -10.42 -37.13
C ASP A 382 10.97 -10.96 -36.11
N PRO A 383 9.67 -10.63 -36.21
CA PRO A 383 8.65 -11.06 -35.26
C PRO A 383 8.55 -12.58 -35.02
N ALA A 384 9.04 -13.40 -35.95
CA ALA A 384 9.08 -14.84 -35.79
C ALA A 384 10.23 -15.30 -34.86
N GLN A 385 11.23 -14.46 -34.61
CA GLN A 385 12.46 -14.81 -33.88
C GLN A 385 12.30 -14.67 -32.36
N ALA A 386 13.19 -15.32 -31.61
CA ALA A 386 13.06 -15.43 -30.16
C ALA A 386 13.13 -14.07 -29.47
N SER A 387 14.13 -13.23 -29.81
CA SER A 387 14.31 -11.91 -29.19
C SER A 387 13.06 -11.02 -29.36
N ALA A 388 12.52 -10.91 -30.56
CA ALA A 388 11.33 -10.09 -30.82
C ALA A 388 10.08 -10.61 -30.09
N ALA A 389 9.92 -11.93 -30.00
CA ALA A 389 8.82 -12.54 -29.26
C ALA A 389 8.93 -12.29 -27.75
N VAL A 390 10.12 -12.43 -27.18
CA VAL A 390 10.41 -12.14 -25.76
C VAL A 390 10.19 -10.66 -25.45
N ASP A 391 10.59 -9.77 -26.34
CA ASP A 391 10.39 -8.33 -26.16
C ASP A 391 8.92 -7.94 -26.16
N THR A 392 8.13 -8.58 -27.04
CA THR A 392 6.68 -8.40 -27.07
C THR A 392 6.04 -8.94 -25.79
N LEU A 393 6.49 -10.11 -25.32
CA LEU A 393 6.04 -10.72 -24.07
C LEU A 393 6.32 -9.81 -22.88
N ASP A 394 7.56 -9.35 -22.72
CA ASP A 394 8.00 -8.50 -21.61
C ASP A 394 7.26 -7.15 -21.61
N SER A 395 7.09 -6.53 -22.78
CA SER A 395 6.37 -5.27 -22.93
C SER A 395 4.89 -5.41 -22.58
N ALA A 396 4.25 -6.51 -22.99
CA ALA A 396 2.86 -6.78 -22.66
C ALA A 396 2.68 -7.05 -21.15
N LEU A 397 3.57 -7.84 -20.53
CA LEU A 397 3.55 -8.04 -19.08
C LEU A 397 3.76 -6.72 -18.33
N ALA A 398 4.70 -5.87 -18.78
CA ALA A 398 4.93 -4.55 -18.22
C ALA A 398 3.70 -3.63 -18.31
N ALA A 399 3.02 -3.62 -19.46
CA ALA A 399 1.79 -2.86 -19.66
C ALA A 399 0.67 -3.35 -18.72
N GLY A 400 0.46 -4.67 -18.64
CA GLY A 400 -0.53 -5.25 -17.73
C GLY A 400 -0.25 -4.94 -16.26
N MET A 401 1.01 -4.99 -15.84
CA MET A 401 1.41 -4.59 -14.48
C MET A 401 1.12 -3.10 -14.23
N GLY A 402 1.39 -2.23 -15.21
CA GLY A 402 1.01 -0.82 -15.14
C GLY A 402 -0.49 -0.62 -14.95
N GLU A 403 -1.32 -1.39 -15.63
CA GLU A 403 -2.78 -1.31 -15.52
C GLU A 403 -3.32 -1.80 -14.17
N THR A 404 -2.80 -2.94 -13.66
CA THR A 404 -3.14 -3.42 -12.31
C THR A 404 -2.70 -2.45 -11.22
N ARG A 405 -1.53 -1.81 -11.39
CA ARG A 405 -1.00 -0.78 -10.48
C ARG A 405 -1.87 0.48 -10.50
N ASN A 406 -2.24 0.97 -11.67
CA ASN A 406 -3.12 2.14 -11.79
C ASN A 406 -4.48 1.88 -11.15
N THR A 407 -5.02 0.67 -11.33
CA THR A 407 -6.27 0.25 -10.67
C THR A 407 -6.10 0.23 -9.15
N LEU A 408 -5.03 -0.39 -8.63
CA LEU A 408 -4.73 -0.42 -7.19
C LEU A 408 -4.64 1.01 -6.60
N ARG A 409 -3.87 1.89 -7.25
CA ARG A 409 -3.69 3.27 -6.78
C ARG A 409 -4.98 4.08 -6.87
N GLY A 410 -5.76 3.91 -7.94
CA GLY A 410 -7.07 4.54 -8.12
C GLY A 410 -8.04 4.15 -7.01
N GLU A 411 -8.20 2.84 -6.78
CA GLU A 411 -9.11 2.29 -5.76
C GLU A 411 -8.71 2.70 -4.33
N ILE A 412 -7.41 2.68 -3.99
CA ILE A 412 -6.95 3.17 -2.67
C ILE A 412 -7.16 4.68 -2.54
N SER A 413 -6.93 5.46 -3.61
CA SER A 413 -7.17 6.91 -3.59
C SER A 413 -8.64 7.25 -3.40
N ASP A 414 -9.54 6.54 -4.08
CA ASP A 414 -10.97 6.72 -3.91
C ASP A 414 -11.44 6.26 -2.53
N ALA A 415 -10.85 5.19 -1.98
CA ALA A 415 -11.07 4.77 -0.60
C ALA A 415 -10.66 5.84 0.41
N ALA A 416 -9.51 6.50 0.22
CA ALA A 416 -9.04 7.59 1.09
C ALA A 416 -9.93 8.83 0.96
N ARG A 417 -10.21 9.27 -0.28
CA ARG A 417 -11.03 10.47 -0.57
C ARG A 417 -12.44 10.36 -0.03
N SER A 418 -13.01 9.15 0.04
CA SER A 418 -14.32 8.91 0.65
C SER A 418 -14.36 9.26 2.15
N LEU A 419 -13.20 9.31 2.82
CA LEU A 419 -13.05 9.57 4.25
C LEU A 419 -12.60 11.00 4.59
N ASP A 420 -12.04 11.76 3.63
CA ASP A 420 -11.38 13.07 3.85
C ASP A 420 -12.20 14.05 4.72
N PHE A 421 -13.48 14.21 4.39
CA PHE A 421 -14.34 15.16 5.09
C PHE A 421 -15.02 14.57 6.32
N LEU A 422 -14.90 13.27 6.53
CA LEU A 422 -15.66 12.56 7.54
C LEU A 422 -15.06 12.71 8.94
N ALA A 423 -13.73 12.80 9.05
CA ALA A 423 -13.07 13.10 10.32
C ALA A 423 -13.43 14.52 10.85
N PRO A 424 -13.18 15.62 10.11
CA PRO A 424 -13.61 16.96 10.55
C PRO A 424 -15.14 17.10 10.62
N GLY A 425 -15.86 16.42 9.72
CA GLY A 425 -17.33 16.34 9.72
C GLY A 425 -17.89 15.71 11.00
N ALA A 426 -17.26 14.64 11.51
CA ALA A 426 -17.69 13.98 12.74
C ALA A 426 -17.57 14.89 13.97
N LEU A 427 -16.47 15.62 14.11
CA LEU A 427 -16.29 16.57 15.20
C LEU A 427 -17.28 17.72 15.14
N THR A 428 -17.49 18.29 13.95
CA THR A 428 -18.41 19.43 13.75
C THR A 428 -19.86 19.02 14.01
N LEU A 429 -20.31 17.87 13.49
CA LEU A 429 -21.66 17.35 13.74
C LEU A 429 -21.87 16.96 15.21
N ALA A 430 -20.87 16.36 15.87
CA ALA A 430 -20.95 16.04 17.29
C ALA A 430 -21.03 17.29 18.19
N ALA A 431 -20.23 18.33 17.89
CA ALA A 431 -20.30 19.61 18.57
C ALA A 431 -21.66 20.29 18.37
N LEU A 432 -22.18 20.28 17.13
CA LEU A 432 -23.50 20.80 16.81
C LEU A 432 -24.60 20.06 17.60
N ALA A 433 -24.56 18.72 17.62
CA ALA A 433 -25.50 17.91 18.40
C ALA A 433 -25.43 18.24 19.90
N ALA A 434 -24.22 18.39 20.46
CA ALA A 434 -24.02 18.78 21.86
C ALA A 434 -24.64 20.15 22.18
N VAL A 435 -24.50 21.14 21.29
CA VAL A 435 -25.13 22.46 21.43
C VAL A 435 -26.66 22.33 21.45
N PHE A 436 -27.25 21.52 20.56
CA PHE A 436 -28.69 21.28 20.53
C PHE A 436 -29.23 20.51 21.75
N VAL A 437 -28.43 19.60 22.33
CA VAL A 437 -28.76 18.95 23.62
C VAL A 437 -28.88 20.01 24.73
N VAL A 438 -27.92 20.92 24.83
CA VAL A 438 -27.94 22.01 25.83
C VAL A 438 -29.11 22.96 25.59
N ALA A 439 -29.30 23.40 24.34
CA ALA A 439 -30.39 24.30 23.96
C ALA A 439 -31.77 23.70 24.21
N GLY A 440 -31.94 22.39 24.01
CA GLY A 440 -33.19 21.68 24.30
C GLY A 440 -33.50 21.59 25.80
N LEU A 441 -32.47 21.55 26.66
CA LEU A 441 -32.66 21.46 28.12
C LEU A 441 -32.75 22.83 28.81
N TRP A 442 -32.25 23.89 28.17
CA TRP A 442 -32.20 25.25 28.71
C TRP A 442 -33.55 25.84 29.14
N PRO A 443 -34.65 25.74 28.38
CA PRO A 443 -35.95 26.28 28.79
C PRO A 443 -36.46 25.68 30.10
N ARG A 444 -36.22 24.38 30.32
CA ARG A 444 -36.66 23.68 31.53
C ARG A 444 -35.81 24.02 32.75
N LEU A 445 -34.52 24.30 32.57
CA LEU A 445 -33.66 24.77 33.67
C LEU A 445 -34.07 26.17 34.15
N ARG A 446 -34.62 26.99 33.26
CA ARG A 446 -35.15 28.32 33.57
C ARG A 446 -36.46 28.28 34.36
N GLU A 447 -37.27 27.23 34.23
CA GLU A 447 -38.53 27.05 34.99
C GLU A 447 -38.31 26.68 36.47
N TYR A 448 -37.09 26.30 36.86
CA TYR A 448 -36.72 25.92 38.24
C TYR A 448 -35.90 26.97 38.99
N ARG A 449 -35.56 28.09 38.33
CA ARG A 449 -35.00 29.29 38.98
C ARG A 449 -36.14 30.25 39.27
#